data_AF-A0AAD1BGI9-F1
#
_entry.id   AF-A0AAD1BGI9-F1
#
_cell.length_a   1.000
_cell.length_b   1.000
_cell.length_c   1.000
_cell.angle_alpha   90.00
_cell.angle_beta   90.00
_cell.angle_gamma   90.00
#
_symmetry.space_group_name_H-M   'P 1'
#
loop_
_entity.id
_entity.type
_entity.pdbx_description
1 polymer ?
#
loop_
_entity_poly.entity_id
_entity_poly.type
_entity_poly.pdbx_seq_one_letter_code
_entity_poly.pdbx_strand_id
1 'polypeptide(L)'
;MCSTLTDTGSEMLMDDWLSAETFGTAGADVQYLRDPQEAFYRLLGVFAGINISIVRNPLFEPNAKLDRREKVPYSVRTADTLIRIESRLPGLLGSLGSVDIEADCRLCEAITRYSIKGAPYRTDIQAPTMCSIPKAQRLFSNSLELYFSTPPANRSPSSFKTSGWYWAVRAQFVLQTRGGLRYFPAPEVKDPAAYGAAYAKADFNRIKRPFWADEQTHKKLING
;
A
#
# COMPACT_ATOMS: atom_id res chain seq x y z
N MET A 1 -1.71 4.87 33.16
CA MET A 1 -0.87 5.80 32.36
C MET A 1 -1.14 5.50 30.91
N CYS A 2 -1.80 6.43 30.23
CA CYS A 2 -2.25 6.29 28.85
C CYS A 2 -1.13 6.82 27.95
N SER A 3 -0.48 5.94 27.19
CA SER A 3 0.53 6.34 26.22
C SER A 3 -0.15 6.50 24.86
N THR A 4 -0.43 7.74 24.49
CA THR A 4 -0.85 8.15 23.15
C THR A 4 0.31 7.90 22.17
N LEU A 5 0.12 6.94 21.27
CA LEU A 5 0.98 6.74 20.10
C LEU A 5 0.74 7.92 19.15
N THR A 6 1.70 8.84 19.08
CA THR A 6 1.68 9.97 18.16
C THR A 6 2.01 9.50 16.74
N ASP A 7 1.07 9.81 15.85
CA ASP A 7 1.12 9.66 14.40
C ASP A 7 2.13 10.66 13.79
N THR A 8 3.40 10.42 14.08
CA THR A 8 4.53 11.31 13.79
C THR A 8 4.83 11.45 12.30
N GLY A 9 4.31 10.56 11.45
CA GLY A 9 4.48 10.64 9.99
C GLY A 9 3.62 11.73 9.35
N SER A 10 2.39 11.93 9.83
CA SER A 10 1.49 12.95 9.32
C SER A 10 1.81 14.35 9.88
N GLU A 11 2.29 14.44 11.12
CA GLU A 11 2.66 15.72 11.74
C GLU A 11 3.84 16.38 11.03
N MET A 12 4.92 15.63 10.72
CA MET A 12 6.08 16.17 10.00
C MET A 12 5.74 16.70 8.59
N LEU A 13 4.84 16.02 7.87
CA LEU A 13 4.40 16.43 6.53
C LEU A 13 3.52 17.69 6.56
N MET A 14 2.69 17.83 7.59
CA MET A 14 1.86 19.02 7.78
C MET A 14 2.70 20.21 8.26
N ASP A 15 3.67 19.98 9.16
CA ASP A 15 4.61 21.02 9.59
C ASP A 15 5.49 21.47 8.43
N ASP A 16 5.91 20.58 7.52
CA ASP A 16 6.60 20.97 6.29
C ASP A 16 5.71 21.80 5.35
N TRP A 17 4.39 21.58 5.35
CA TRP A 17 3.42 22.40 4.62
C TRP A 17 3.18 23.77 5.26
N LEU A 18 3.10 23.80 6.60
CA LEU A 18 2.86 25.02 7.38
C LEU A 18 4.14 25.87 7.51
N SER A 19 5.31 25.23 7.48
CA SER A 19 6.63 25.88 7.49
C SER A 19 7.14 26.22 6.10
N ALA A 20 6.68 25.54 5.05
CA ALA A 20 6.76 26.08 3.70
C ALA A 20 5.99 27.40 3.73
N GLU A 21 6.73 28.51 3.69
CA GLU A 21 6.29 29.90 3.83
C GLU A 21 5.23 30.26 2.78
N THR A 22 4.00 29.76 2.99
CA THR A 22 3.00 29.53 1.94
C THR A 22 2.19 30.77 1.56
N PHE A 23 2.56 31.97 2.03
CA PHE A 23 1.84 33.21 1.67
C PHE A 23 2.73 34.39 1.26
N GLY A 24 3.96 34.10 0.79
CA GLY A 24 4.71 35.02 -0.05
C GLY A 24 5.82 35.79 0.66
N THR A 25 7.04 35.25 0.62
CA THR A 25 8.26 36.02 0.26
C THR A 25 9.36 35.07 -0.19
N ALA A 26 10.31 35.57 -0.99
CA ALA A 26 11.29 34.78 -1.74
C ALA A 26 12.36 34.12 -0.83
N GLY A 27 12.43 32.79 -0.83
CA GLY A 27 13.49 32.07 -0.10
C GLY A 27 13.67 30.60 -0.47
N ALA A 28 12.58 29.87 -0.73
CA ALA A 28 12.65 28.52 -1.28
C ALA A 28 12.20 28.54 -2.75
N ASP A 29 13.07 28.09 -3.66
CA ASP A 29 12.76 27.93 -5.09
C ASP A 29 11.83 26.72 -5.32
N VAL A 30 10.63 26.77 -4.75
CA VAL A 30 9.63 25.72 -4.85
C VAL A 30 8.63 26.07 -5.95
N GLN A 31 9.07 25.92 -7.21
CA GLN A 31 8.31 26.25 -8.41
C GLN A 31 6.89 25.62 -8.42
N TYR A 32 6.73 24.43 -7.84
CA TYR A 32 5.46 23.70 -7.76
C TYR A 32 4.45 24.27 -6.75
N LEU A 33 4.85 25.17 -5.84
CA LEU A 33 3.92 25.92 -4.98
C LEU A 33 3.42 27.22 -5.64
N ARG A 34 4.03 27.65 -6.76
CA ARG A 34 3.58 28.82 -7.51
C ARG A 34 2.39 28.54 -8.41
N ASP A 35 2.20 27.29 -8.82
CA ASP A 35 1.00 26.84 -9.51
C ASP A 35 -0.08 26.44 -8.50
N PRO A 36 -1.20 27.18 -8.39
CA PRO A 36 -2.27 26.87 -7.44
C PRO A 36 -2.86 25.47 -7.62
N GLN A 37 -2.88 24.94 -8.84
CA GLN A 37 -3.42 23.60 -9.11
C GLN A 37 -2.49 22.51 -8.59
N GLU A 38 -1.18 22.68 -8.77
CA GLU A 38 -0.17 21.75 -8.28
C GLU A 38 -0.05 21.81 -6.75
N ALA A 39 -0.11 23.01 -6.16
CA ALA A 39 -0.15 23.18 -4.71
C ALA A 39 -1.37 22.49 -4.10
N PHE A 40 -2.58 22.73 -4.64
CA PHE A 40 -3.79 22.07 -4.19
C PHE A 40 -3.71 20.54 -4.30
N TYR A 41 -3.19 20.03 -5.42
CA TYR A 41 -2.99 18.60 -5.61
C TYR A 41 -2.05 17.98 -4.56
N ARG A 42 -0.92 18.65 -4.24
CA ARG A 42 0.01 18.19 -3.19
C ARG A 42 -0.61 18.23 -1.80
N LEU A 43 -1.46 19.23 -1.53
CA LEU A 43 -2.19 19.33 -0.26
C LEU A 43 -3.16 18.17 -0.11
N LEU A 44 -3.91 17.84 -1.16
CA LEU A 44 -4.78 16.66 -1.19
C LEU A 44 -3.97 15.38 -0.94
N GLY A 45 -2.72 15.32 -1.43
CA GLY A 45 -1.81 14.21 -1.20
C GLY A 45 -1.52 13.94 0.27
N VAL A 46 -1.30 14.99 1.06
CA VAL A 46 -1.10 14.88 2.52
C VAL A 46 -2.34 14.30 3.19
N PHE A 47 -3.53 14.73 2.78
CA PHE A 47 -4.78 14.24 3.35
C PHE A 47 -5.25 12.90 2.77
N ALA A 48 -4.60 12.40 1.71
CA ALA A 48 -5.02 11.17 1.04
C ALA A 48 -5.02 9.97 1.97
N GLY A 49 -4.09 9.94 2.94
CA GLY A 49 -4.04 8.95 4.01
C GLY A 49 -4.16 7.51 3.50
N ILE A 50 -3.40 7.17 2.46
CA ILE A 50 -3.46 5.84 1.84
C ILE A 50 -2.86 4.81 2.81
N ASN A 51 -3.64 3.80 3.14
CA ASN A 51 -3.25 2.70 4.02
C ASN A 51 -3.42 1.37 3.31
N ILE A 52 -2.41 0.49 3.41
CA ILE A 52 -2.48 -0.86 2.86
C ILE A 52 -2.24 -1.83 4.01
N SER A 53 -3.24 -2.67 4.28
CA SER A 53 -3.19 -3.66 5.35
C SER A 53 -3.34 -5.07 4.77
N ILE A 54 -2.56 -6.00 5.33
CA ILE A 54 -2.59 -7.42 4.96
C ILE A 54 -2.95 -8.17 6.23
N VAL A 55 -4.13 -8.78 6.25
CA VAL A 55 -4.68 -9.46 7.44
C VAL A 55 -5.22 -10.84 7.06
N ARG A 56 -5.38 -11.69 8.07
CA ARG A 56 -6.13 -12.94 7.90
C ARG A 56 -7.58 -12.60 7.62
N ASN A 57 -8.18 -13.23 6.62
CA ASN A 57 -9.58 -13.03 6.31
C ASN A 57 -10.46 -13.54 7.47
N PRO A 58 -11.23 -12.67 8.15
CA PRO A 58 -12.10 -13.08 9.25
C PRO A 58 -13.27 -13.96 8.80
N LEU A 59 -13.60 -13.95 7.51
CA LEU A 59 -14.67 -14.75 6.89
C LEU A 59 -14.15 -16.07 6.32
N PHE A 60 -12.88 -16.42 6.58
CA PHE A 60 -12.28 -17.63 6.04
C PHE A 60 -12.85 -18.90 6.69
N GLU A 61 -13.31 -19.81 5.85
CA GLU A 61 -13.80 -21.12 6.21
C GLU A 61 -12.95 -22.19 5.47
N PRO A 62 -12.10 -22.95 6.18
CA PRO A 62 -11.19 -23.92 5.56
C PRO A 62 -11.87 -24.96 4.67
N ASN A 63 -13.10 -25.35 5.03
CA ASN A 63 -13.91 -26.34 4.32
C ASN A 63 -15.21 -25.71 3.82
N ALA A 64 -15.17 -24.45 3.37
CA ALA A 64 -16.32 -23.79 2.79
C ALA A 64 -16.94 -24.68 1.70
N LYS A 65 -18.26 -24.77 1.67
CA LYS A 65 -19.00 -25.43 0.59
C LYS A 65 -19.59 -24.39 -0.33
N LEU A 66 -19.68 -24.72 -1.62
CA LEU A 66 -20.37 -23.88 -2.59
C LEU A 66 -21.87 -23.89 -2.27
N ASP A 67 -22.32 -22.84 -1.61
CA ASP A 67 -23.73 -22.58 -1.34
C ASP A 67 -24.07 -21.18 -1.86
N ARG A 68 -25.09 -21.10 -2.72
CA ARG A 68 -25.57 -19.85 -3.32
C ARG A 68 -26.52 -19.08 -2.40
N ARG A 69 -27.03 -19.72 -1.34
CA ARG A 69 -27.90 -19.09 -0.33
C ARG A 69 -27.10 -18.39 0.75
N GLU A 70 -25.80 -18.65 0.82
CA GLU A 70 -24.91 -18.01 1.77
C GLU A 70 -24.78 -16.51 1.52
N LYS A 71 -24.74 -15.74 2.61
CA LYS A 71 -24.63 -14.27 2.54
C LYS A 71 -23.27 -13.84 2.01
N VAL A 72 -22.24 -14.61 2.35
CA VAL A 72 -20.86 -14.35 1.92
C VAL A 72 -20.52 -15.28 0.75
N PRO A 73 -20.11 -14.74 -0.41
CA PRO A 73 -19.74 -15.54 -1.57
C PRO A 73 -18.65 -16.57 -1.25
N TYR A 74 -18.75 -17.74 -1.89
CA TYR A 74 -17.80 -18.83 -1.73
C TYR A 74 -16.33 -18.43 -2.00
N SER A 75 -16.10 -17.55 -2.99
CA SER A 75 -14.75 -17.05 -3.32
C SER A 75 -14.12 -16.24 -2.19
N VAL A 76 -14.93 -15.53 -1.40
CA VAL A 76 -14.48 -14.82 -0.20
C VAL A 76 -14.21 -15.81 0.93
N ARG A 77 -15.10 -16.77 1.17
CA ARG A 77 -14.96 -17.74 2.28
C ARG A 77 -13.79 -18.69 2.10
N THR A 78 -13.35 -18.96 0.87
CA THR A 78 -12.19 -19.84 0.59
C THR A 78 -10.85 -19.12 0.49
N ALA A 79 -10.85 -17.79 0.61
CA ALA A 79 -9.64 -16.98 0.66
C ALA A 79 -9.23 -16.80 2.12
N ASP A 80 -7.99 -17.14 2.48
CA ASP A 80 -7.50 -17.04 3.86
C ASP A 80 -6.88 -15.68 4.18
N THR A 81 -6.61 -14.88 3.13
CA THR A 81 -5.89 -13.61 3.22
C THR A 81 -6.72 -12.49 2.64
N LEU A 82 -6.79 -11.38 3.36
CA LEU A 82 -7.45 -10.15 2.97
C LEU A 82 -6.41 -9.03 2.88
N ILE A 83 -6.28 -8.44 1.70
CA ILE A 83 -5.52 -7.22 1.48
C ILE A 83 -6.52 -6.08 1.36
N ARG A 84 -6.44 -5.10 2.25
CA ARG A 84 -7.34 -3.95 2.28
C ARG A 84 -6.56 -2.67 2.04
N ILE A 85 -6.94 -1.96 0.98
CA ILE A 85 -6.37 -0.69 0.55
C ILE A 85 -7.41 0.38 0.86
N GLU A 86 -7.06 1.36 1.68
CA GLU A 86 -7.97 2.41 2.16
C GLU A 86 -7.40 3.79 1.83
N SER A 87 -8.29 4.76 1.62
CA SER A 87 -7.93 6.16 1.47
C SER A 87 -9.05 7.07 1.96
N ARG A 88 -8.67 8.25 2.44
CA ARG A 88 -9.62 9.32 2.78
C ARG A 88 -10.07 10.13 1.55
N LEU A 89 -9.44 9.90 0.39
CA LEU A 89 -9.71 10.63 -0.85
C LEU A 89 -11.18 10.56 -1.29
N PRO A 90 -11.86 9.41 -1.33
CA PRO A 90 -13.23 9.39 -1.84
C PRO A 90 -14.22 10.20 -0.98
N GLY A 91 -13.98 10.28 0.34
CA GLY A 91 -14.75 11.14 1.23
C GLY A 91 -14.42 12.63 1.05
N LEU A 92 -13.16 12.95 0.75
CA LEU A 92 -12.67 14.33 0.52
C LEU A 92 -13.05 14.85 -0.88
N LEU A 93 -13.16 13.96 -1.87
CA LEU A 93 -13.21 14.29 -3.30
C LEU A 93 -14.52 13.92 -3.98
N GLY A 94 -15.55 13.51 -3.23
CA GLY A 94 -16.84 13.04 -3.77
C GLY A 94 -17.55 14.04 -4.71
N SER A 95 -17.18 15.32 -4.68
CA SER A 95 -17.67 16.37 -5.59
C SER A 95 -16.67 16.80 -6.68
N LEU A 96 -15.40 16.42 -6.56
CA LEU A 96 -14.29 16.89 -7.42
C LEU A 96 -14.04 15.98 -8.63
N GLY A 97 -14.40 14.71 -8.53
CA GLY A 97 -14.17 13.74 -9.60
C GLY A 97 -14.48 12.30 -9.21
N SER A 98 -14.15 11.38 -10.11
CA SER A 98 -14.16 9.94 -9.83
C SER A 98 -12.77 9.48 -9.41
N VAL A 99 -12.71 8.56 -8.46
CA VAL A 99 -11.47 7.95 -7.97
C VAL A 99 -11.46 6.48 -8.37
N ASP A 100 -10.39 6.06 -9.04
CA ASP A 100 -10.09 4.66 -9.31
C ASP A 100 -8.92 4.18 -8.45
N ILE A 101 -8.82 2.87 -8.23
CA ILE A 101 -7.79 2.24 -7.40
C ILE A 101 -7.11 1.14 -8.21
N GLU A 102 -5.85 1.37 -8.55
CA GLU A 102 -4.97 0.37 -9.14
C GLU A 102 -4.16 -0.31 -8.04
N ALA A 103 -4.10 -1.64 -8.07
CA ALA A 103 -3.36 -2.44 -7.10
C ALA A 103 -2.53 -3.53 -7.79
N ASP A 104 -1.23 -3.59 -7.50
CA ASP A 104 -0.34 -4.68 -7.86
C ASP A 104 0.00 -5.45 -6.57
N CYS A 105 -0.50 -6.70 -6.48
CA CYS A 105 -0.30 -7.58 -5.33
C CYS A 105 0.56 -8.77 -5.75
N ARG A 106 1.66 -9.03 -5.05
CA ARG A 106 2.59 -10.11 -5.37
C ARG A 106 2.88 -10.98 -4.16
N LEU A 107 2.68 -12.28 -4.33
CA LEU A 107 3.06 -13.28 -3.33
C LEU A 107 4.54 -13.62 -3.47
N CYS A 108 5.36 -13.13 -2.55
CA CYS A 108 6.80 -13.31 -2.55
C CYS A 108 7.19 -14.53 -1.69
N GLU A 109 8.20 -15.28 -2.15
CA GLU A 109 8.83 -16.33 -1.34
C GLU A 109 10.04 -15.74 -0.60
N ALA A 110 10.08 -15.88 0.71
CA ALA A 110 11.25 -15.59 1.53
C ALA A 110 11.92 -16.90 1.92
N ILE A 111 13.17 -17.10 1.49
CA ILE A 111 13.95 -18.30 1.76
C ILE A 111 15.06 -17.94 2.75
N THR A 112 14.94 -18.40 3.98
CA THR A 112 16.00 -18.28 5.00
C THR A 112 16.84 -19.55 5.02
N ARG A 113 18.16 -19.38 4.92
CA ARG A 113 19.16 -20.45 4.99
C ARG A 113 19.90 -20.40 6.32
N TYR A 114 20.12 -21.58 6.88
CA TYR A 114 20.75 -21.76 8.18
C TYR A 114 22.10 -22.44 8.02
N SER A 115 23.05 -22.03 8.85
CA SER A 115 24.36 -22.66 8.95
C SER A 115 24.25 -24.03 9.64
N ILE A 116 25.33 -24.82 9.61
CA ILE A 116 25.42 -26.10 10.33
C ILE A 116 25.17 -25.91 11.84
N LYS A 117 25.48 -24.73 12.39
CA LYS A 117 25.26 -24.37 13.79
C LYS A 117 23.84 -23.87 14.10
N GLY A 118 22.92 -23.92 13.12
CA GLY A 118 21.53 -23.50 13.28
C GLY A 118 21.27 -21.99 13.24
N ALA A 119 22.29 -21.17 13.00
CA ALA A 119 22.11 -19.72 12.88
C ALA A 119 21.70 -19.32 11.45
N PRO A 120 20.69 -18.43 11.27
CA PRO A 120 20.34 -17.90 9.95
C PRO A 120 21.48 -17.02 9.42
N TYR A 121 21.89 -17.23 8.18
CA TYR A 121 23.00 -16.46 7.58
C TYR A 121 22.63 -15.77 6.25
N ARG A 122 21.52 -16.18 5.62
CA ARG A 122 21.06 -15.59 4.36
C ARG A 122 19.56 -15.71 4.25
N THR A 123 18.91 -14.60 3.89
CA THR A 123 17.50 -14.59 3.48
C THR A 123 17.43 -14.06 2.06
N ASP A 124 16.99 -14.92 1.13
CA ASP A 124 16.73 -14.56 -0.25
C ASP A 124 15.25 -14.24 -0.40
N ILE A 125 14.92 -13.10 -1.01
CA ILE A 125 13.55 -12.72 -1.34
C ILE A 125 13.36 -12.93 -2.84
N GLN A 126 12.36 -13.73 -3.20
CA GLN A 126 11.95 -13.94 -4.59
C GLN A 126 10.57 -13.33 -4.78
N ALA A 127 10.53 -12.13 -5.35
CA ALA A 127 9.28 -11.52 -5.79
C ALA A 127 8.96 -11.99 -7.21
N PRO A 128 7.77 -12.56 -7.47
CA PRO A 128 7.39 -12.94 -8.82
C PRO A 128 7.28 -11.72 -9.73
N THR A 129 7.51 -11.93 -11.03
CA THR A 129 7.38 -10.86 -12.03
C THR A 129 5.92 -10.48 -12.28
N MET A 130 4.99 -11.40 -12.02
CA MET A 130 3.55 -11.24 -12.32
C MET A 130 2.73 -10.90 -11.08
N CYS A 131 1.72 -10.06 -11.27
CA CYS A 131 0.69 -9.79 -10.26
C CYS A 131 -0.13 -11.05 -9.98
N SER A 132 -0.48 -11.24 -8.72
CA SER A 132 -1.38 -12.30 -8.28
C SER A 132 -2.82 -11.92 -8.55
N ILE A 133 -3.64 -12.90 -8.92
CA ILE A 133 -5.06 -12.69 -9.22
C ILE A 133 -5.88 -12.93 -7.93
N PRO A 134 -6.68 -11.95 -7.47
CA PRO A 134 -7.54 -12.14 -6.31
C PRO A 134 -8.67 -13.14 -6.65
N LYS A 135 -9.05 -13.96 -5.66
CA LYS A 135 -10.22 -14.84 -5.76
C LYS A 135 -11.53 -14.05 -5.76
N ALA A 136 -11.55 -12.94 -5.04
CA ALA A 136 -12.68 -12.04 -4.96
C ALA A 136 -12.19 -10.62 -4.68
N GLN A 137 -13.02 -9.66 -5.06
CA GLN A 137 -12.82 -8.25 -4.75
C GLN A 137 -14.11 -7.64 -4.22
N ARG A 138 -14.00 -6.68 -3.30
CA ARG A 138 -15.10 -5.85 -2.83
C ARG A 138 -14.67 -4.41 -2.83
N LEU A 139 -15.45 -3.57 -3.51
CA LEU A 139 -15.23 -2.13 -3.55
C LEU A 139 -16.20 -1.46 -2.58
N PHE A 140 -15.66 -0.65 -1.69
CA PHE A 140 -16.39 0.26 -0.81
C PHE A 140 -16.06 1.70 -1.21
N SER A 141 -16.79 2.67 -0.66
CA SER A 141 -16.57 4.08 -0.98
C SER A 141 -15.13 4.52 -0.72
N ASN A 142 -14.50 4.06 0.36
CA ASN A 142 -13.16 4.48 0.79
C ASN A 142 -12.12 3.36 0.76
N SER A 143 -12.49 2.14 0.36
CA SER A 143 -11.58 1.00 0.42
C SER A 143 -11.81 -0.05 -0.64
N LEU A 144 -10.72 -0.66 -1.10
CA LEU A 144 -10.72 -1.86 -1.92
C LEU A 144 -10.25 -3.05 -1.08
N GLU A 145 -11.08 -4.08 -1.01
CA GLU A 145 -10.73 -5.36 -0.40
C GLU A 145 -10.45 -6.41 -1.48
N LEU A 146 -9.26 -7.02 -1.41
CA LEU A 146 -8.81 -8.07 -2.31
C LEU A 146 -8.56 -9.35 -1.50
N TYR A 147 -9.18 -10.45 -1.94
CA TYR A 147 -9.16 -11.72 -1.23
C TYR A 147 -8.26 -12.72 -1.95
N PHE A 148 -7.28 -13.28 -1.24
CA PHE A 148 -6.27 -14.19 -1.79
C PHE A 148 -6.19 -15.50 -1.01
N SER A 149 -5.56 -16.50 -1.63
CA SER A 149 -5.11 -17.72 -0.95
C SER A 149 -3.61 -17.69 -0.80
N THR A 150 -3.14 -17.60 0.45
CA THR A 150 -1.74 -17.72 0.80
C THR A 150 -1.44 -19.19 1.08
N PRO A 151 -0.44 -19.80 0.42
CA PRO A 151 -0.04 -21.15 0.76
C PRO A 151 0.46 -21.19 2.21
N PRO A 152 0.24 -22.31 2.94
CA PRO A 152 0.81 -22.48 4.26
C PRO A 152 2.34 -22.33 4.21
N ALA A 153 2.92 -21.82 5.29
CA ALA A 153 4.37 -21.70 5.40
C ALA A 153 5.00 -23.10 5.30
N ASN A 154 5.79 -23.31 4.25
CA ASN A 154 6.49 -24.58 4.04
C ASN A 154 7.74 -24.60 4.91
N ARG A 155 7.68 -25.27 6.06
CA ARG A 155 8.92 -25.71 6.71
C ARG A 155 9.55 -26.76 5.81
N SER A 156 10.71 -26.45 5.24
CA SER A 156 11.48 -27.43 4.48
C SER A 156 11.70 -28.67 5.34
N PRO A 157 11.71 -29.89 4.76
CA PRO A 157 12.14 -31.09 5.48
C PRO A 157 13.63 -31.03 5.87
N SER A 158 14.41 -30.08 5.35
CA SER A 158 15.82 -29.86 5.69
C SER A 158 15.99 -28.79 6.77
N SER A 159 16.78 -29.10 7.81
CA SER A 159 17.16 -28.19 8.90
C SER A 159 17.92 -26.93 8.45
N PHE A 160 18.37 -26.87 7.19
CA PHE A 160 19.21 -25.79 6.66
C PHE A 160 18.46 -24.75 5.84
N LYS A 161 17.14 -24.92 5.63
CA LYS A 161 16.32 -23.99 4.85
C LYS A 161 14.92 -23.89 5.45
N THR A 162 14.37 -22.68 5.51
CA THR A 162 12.94 -22.45 5.73
C THR A 162 12.43 -21.56 4.61
N SER A 163 11.27 -21.86 4.02
CA SER A 163 10.57 -20.92 3.14
C SER A 163 9.30 -20.41 3.80
N GLY A 164 9.05 -19.12 3.60
CA GLY A 164 7.85 -18.44 4.02
C GLY A 164 7.28 -17.63 2.86
N TRP A 165 6.01 -17.26 2.99
CA TRP A 165 5.31 -16.42 2.03
C TRP A 165 4.99 -15.08 2.66
N TYR A 166 5.14 -14.01 1.90
CA TYR A 166 4.66 -12.69 2.31
C TYR A 166 4.09 -11.95 1.09
N TRP A 167 3.16 -11.04 1.35
CA TRP A 167 2.57 -10.21 0.30
C TRP A 167 3.31 -8.88 0.20
N ALA A 168 3.77 -8.56 -1.00
CA ALA A 168 4.17 -7.21 -1.36
C ALA A 168 3.01 -6.57 -2.14
N VAL A 169 2.65 -5.33 -1.81
CA VAL A 169 1.50 -4.64 -2.37
C VAL A 169 1.88 -3.22 -2.75
N ARG A 170 1.49 -2.82 -3.95
CA ARG A 170 1.59 -1.43 -4.39
C ARG A 170 0.21 -0.96 -4.82
N ALA A 171 -0.20 0.20 -4.34
CA ALA A 171 -1.49 0.79 -4.72
C ALA A 171 -1.31 2.20 -5.24
N GLN A 172 -2.08 2.54 -6.27
CA GLN A 172 -2.16 3.88 -6.85
C GLN A 172 -3.62 4.28 -6.92
N PHE A 173 -3.94 5.48 -6.46
CA PHE A 173 -5.27 6.05 -6.63
C PHE A 173 -5.24 7.05 -7.78
N VAL A 174 -6.17 6.90 -8.73
CA VAL A 174 -6.26 7.77 -9.89
C VAL A 174 -7.50 8.63 -9.75
N LEU A 175 -7.30 9.91 -9.47
CA LEU A 175 -8.37 10.90 -9.45
C LEU A 175 -8.54 11.49 -10.85
N GLN A 176 -9.72 11.30 -11.42
CA GLN A 176 -10.11 11.94 -12.67
C GLN A 176 -10.93 13.20 -12.38
N THR A 177 -10.36 14.35 -12.71
CA THR A 177 -11.02 15.67 -12.61
C THR A 177 -11.22 16.28 -14.00
N ARG A 178 -11.94 17.42 -14.08
CA ARG A 178 -12.01 18.21 -15.33
C ARG A 178 -10.64 18.74 -15.78
N GLY A 179 -9.70 18.90 -14.84
CA GLY A 179 -8.33 19.36 -15.11
C GLY A 179 -7.35 18.23 -15.48
N GLY A 180 -7.82 17.00 -15.62
CA GLY A 180 -7.02 15.83 -15.96
C GLY A 180 -6.90 14.80 -14.84
N LEU A 181 -5.98 13.86 -15.05
CA LEU A 181 -5.69 12.76 -14.12
C LEU A 181 -4.65 13.20 -13.08
N ARG A 182 -4.89 12.84 -11.83
CA ARG A 182 -3.98 13.02 -10.70
C ARG A 182 -3.77 11.67 -10.01
N TYR A 183 -2.54 11.39 -9.60
CA TYR A 183 -2.12 10.06 -9.14
C TYR A 183 -1.63 10.12 -7.70
N PHE A 184 -2.16 9.28 -6.82
CA PHE A 184 -1.77 9.28 -5.40
C PHE A 184 -1.08 7.98 -5.00
N PRO A 185 -0.12 8.03 -4.05
CA PRO A 185 0.28 9.17 -3.21
C PRO A 185 0.92 10.30 -4.01
N ALA A 186 0.56 11.55 -3.70
CA ALA A 186 1.21 12.69 -4.34
C ALA A 186 2.67 12.77 -3.87
N PRO A 187 3.57 13.36 -4.67
CA PRO A 187 4.92 13.69 -4.21
C PRO A 187 4.89 14.56 -2.97
N GLU A 188 5.90 14.41 -2.11
CA GLU A 188 6.10 15.31 -0.97
C GLU A 188 6.24 16.76 -1.46
N VAL A 189 5.95 17.74 -0.60
CA VAL A 189 6.03 19.16 -0.96
C VAL A 189 7.36 19.46 -1.63
N LYS A 190 8.46 19.02 -1.03
CA LYS A 190 9.82 19.32 -1.50
C LYS A 190 10.26 18.50 -2.72
N ASP A 191 9.53 17.45 -3.08
CA ASP A 191 9.91 16.50 -4.14
C ASP A 191 9.52 17.04 -5.54
N PRO A 192 10.49 17.30 -6.43
CA PRO A 192 10.21 17.78 -7.80
C PRO A 192 9.61 16.70 -8.71
N ALA A 193 9.36 15.49 -8.23
CA ALA A 193 8.80 14.40 -9.04
C ALA A 193 7.47 14.81 -9.70
N ALA A 194 7.42 14.61 -11.01
CA ALA A 194 6.20 14.69 -11.81
C ALA A 194 5.81 13.29 -12.30
N TYR A 195 4.51 13.05 -12.46
CA TYR A 195 4.05 11.77 -12.99
C TYR A 195 4.50 11.61 -14.44
N GLY A 196 4.88 10.39 -14.82
CA GLY A 196 5.37 10.08 -16.16
C GLY A 196 5.57 8.58 -16.36
N ALA A 197 6.13 8.18 -17.51
CA ALA A 197 6.29 6.76 -17.87
C ALA A 197 7.06 5.94 -16.83
N ALA A 198 7.99 6.55 -16.11
CA ALA A 198 8.74 5.92 -15.03
C ALA A 198 7.87 5.48 -13.85
N TYR A 199 6.67 6.04 -13.68
CA TYR A 199 5.72 5.77 -12.59
C TYR A 199 4.46 5.01 -13.07
N ALA A 200 4.39 4.65 -14.35
CA ALA A 200 3.25 3.95 -14.94
C ALA A 200 3.09 2.49 -14.45
N LYS A 201 4.09 1.95 -13.77
CA LYS A 201 4.05 0.60 -13.17
C LYS A 201 4.62 0.63 -11.76
N ALA A 202 4.07 -0.24 -10.92
CA ALA A 202 4.56 -0.51 -9.58
C ALA A 202 6.02 -1.00 -9.61
N ASP A 203 6.86 -0.37 -8.79
CA ASP A 203 8.23 -0.82 -8.54
C ASP A 203 8.31 -1.43 -7.13
N PHE A 204 8.68 -2.71 -7.08
CA PHE A 204 8.81 -3.47 -5.83
C PHE A 204 10.25 -3.47 -5.29
N ASN A 205 11.22 -2.97 -6.07
CA ASN A 205 12.61 -2.84 -5.62
C ASN A 205 12.83 -1.56 -4.80
N ARG A 206 11.88 -0.62 -4.88
CA ARG A 206 11.90 0.65 -4.14
C ARG A 206 10.65 0.75 -3.26
N ILE A 207 10.82 1.40 -2.12
CA ILE A 207 9.73 1.71 -1.16
C ILE A 207 9.62 3.23 -1.03
N LYS A 208 8.49 3.74 -0.53
CA LYS A 208 8.25 5.17 -0.35
C LYS A 208 8.43 5.99 -1.62
N ARG A 209 8.01 5.44 -2.77
CA ARG A 209 8.08 6.14 -4.04
C ARG A 209 6.81 6.98 -4.20
N PRO A 210 6.88 8.21 -4.73
CA PRO A 210 5.66 8.92 -5.09
C PRO A 210 4.85 8.12 -6.11
N PHE A 211 3.54 8.38 -6.14
CA PHE A 211 2.53 7.80 -7.03
C PHE A 211 2.22 6.30 -6.82
N TRP A 212 2.95 5.59 -5.97
CA TRP A 212 2.63 4.22 -5.57
C TRP A 212 2.83 4.04 -4.07
N ALA A 213 1.75 3.87 -3.33
CA ALA A 213 1.78 3.53 -1.92
C ALA A 213 2.28 2.09 -1.75
N ASP A 214 3.22 1.89 -0.82
CA ASP A 214 3.69 0.57 -0.42
C ASP A 214 2.91 0.03 0.79
N GLU A 215 2.90 -1.30 0.93
CA GLU A 215 2.47 -1.89 2.19
C GLU A 215 3.40 -1.40 3.30
N GLN A 216 2.87 -0.55 4.17
CA GLN A 216 3.45 -0.37 5.50
C GLN A 216 3.09 -1.62 6.29
N THR A 217 3.69 -2.76 5.92
CA THR A 217 3.84 -3.88 6.84
C THR A 217 4.32 -3.24 8.13
N HIS A 218 3.62 -3.46 9.24
CA HIS A 218 4.16 -3.14 10.54
C HIS A 218 5.59 -3.70 10.57
N LYS A 219 6.58 -2.85 10.30
CA LYS A 219 7.98 -3.12 10.53
C LYS A 219 8.11 -3.12 12.05
N LYS A 220 7.59 -4.16 12.69
CA LYS A 220 8.37 -4.79 13.74
C LYS A 220 9.63 -5.22 13.01
N LEU A 221 10.61 -4.32 13.01
CA LEU A 221 12.00 -4.70 13.13
C LEU A 221 12.01 -5.88 14.09
N ILE A 222 12.20 -7.07 13.54
CA ILE A 222 12.61 -8.21 14.33
C ILE A 222 14.05 -7.86 14.69
N ASN A 223 14.20 -7.03 15.72
CA ASN A 223 15.46 -6.88 16.42
C ASN A 223 15.65 -8.22 17.13
N GLY A 224 16.38 -9.10 16.48
CA GLY A 224 17.13 -10.17 17.15
C GLY A 224 18.49 -9.64 17.53
#